data_AF-A0A2K8K989-F1
#
_entry.id   AF-A0A2K8K989-F1
#
_cell.length_a   1.000
_cell.length_b   1.000
_cell.length_c   1.000
_cell.angle_alpha   90.00
_cell.angle_beta   90.00
_cell.angle_gamma   90.00
#
_symmetry.space_group_name_H-M   'P 1'
#
loop_
_entity.id
_entity.type
_entity.pdbx_description
1 polymer ?
#
loop_
_entity_poly.entity_id
_entity_poly.type
_entity_poly.pdbx_seq_one_letter_code
_entity_poly.pdbx_strand_id
1 'polypeptide(L)' 'MTGPELERLLYYMPVCAERAATAWLRSFAKDMARRAHWRQFKPTRKQIEVMRGMVDDLFQRSTGELIER' A
#
# COMPACT_ATOMS: atom_id res chain seq x y z
N MET A 1 -1.64 -0.66 16.87
CA MET A 1 -2.25 -0.29 15.58
C MET A 1 -3.54 -1.07 15.45
N THR A 2 -4.65 -0.40 15.15
CA THR A 2 -5.98 -1.02 15.10
C THR A 2 -6.07 -1.93 13.87
N GLY A 3 -6.61 -3.14 14.01
CA GLY A 3 -6.80 -4.10 12.90
C GLY A 3 -7.34 -3.47 11.59
N PRO A 4 -8.34 -2.56 11.64
CA PRO A 4 -8.91 -1.94 10.45
C PRO A 4 -7.93 -1.11 9.60
N GLU A 5 -6.93 -0.47 10.23
CA GLU A 5 -5.96 0.34 9.49
C GLU A 5 -5.01 -0.57 8.70
N LEU A 6 -4.55 -1.66 9.33
CA LEU A 6 -3.70 -2.63 8.65
C LEU A 6 -4.41 -3.29 7.48
N GLU A 7 -5.68 -3.68 7.68
CA GLU A 7 -6.52 -4.26 6.63
C GLU A 7 -6.68 -3.30 5.45
N ARG A 8 -6.95 -2.01 5.71
CA ARG A 8 -7.01 -0.98 4.68
C ARG A 8 -5.69 -0.88 3.91
N LEU A 9 -4.55 -0.83 4.61
CA LEU A 9 -3.24 -0.73 3.96
C LEU A 9 -2.99 -1.93 3.05
N LEU A 10 -3.24 -3.15 3.55
CA LEU A 10 -3.02 -4.39 2.79
C LEU A 10 -3.96 -4.52 1.59
N TYR A 11 -5.19 -4.06 1.72
CA TYR A 11 -6.18 -4.04 0.65
C TYR A 11 -5.67 -3.28 -0.59
N TYR A 12 -4.98 -2.16 -0.40
CA TYR A 12 -4.46 -1.32 -1.49
C TYR A 12 -3.09 -1.75 -2.03
N MET A 13 -2.38 -2.65 -1.35
CA MET A 13 -1.03 -3.06 -1.78
C MET A 13 -0.96 -3.65 -3.20
N PRO A 14 -1.94 -4.43 -3.70
CA PRO A 14 -1.95 -4.86 -5.10
C PRO A 14 -1.92 -3.69 -6.09
N VAL A 15 -2.79 -2.70 -5.90
CA VAL A 15 -2.86 -1.49 -6.76
C VAL A 15 -1.59 -0.64 -6.62
N CYS A 16 -1.08 -0.51 -5.38
CA CYS A 16 0.17 0.19 -5.12
C CYS A 16 1.35 -0.48 -5.85
N ALA A 17 1.37 -1.81 -5.99
CA ALA A 17 2.40 -2.51 -6.73
C ALA A 17 2.36 -2.21 -8.24
N GLU A 18 1.15 -2.13 -8.82
CA GLU A 18 0.96 -1.80 -10.23
C GLU A 18 1.41 -0.37 -10.55
N ARG A 19 1.12 0.58 -9.66
CA ARG A 19 1.38 2.01 -9.84
C ARG A 19 2.70 2.50 -9.23
N ALA A 20 3.48 1.61 -8.62
CA ALA A 20 4.73 1.96 -7.95
C ALA A 20 5.76 2.59 -8.91
N ALA A 21 6.31 3.74 -8.50
CA ALA A 21 7.31 4.49 -9.26
C ALA A 21 8.67 3.78 -9.37
N THR A 22 9.01 2.91 -8.43
CA THR A 22 10.30 2.21 -8.39
C THR A 22 10.13 0.70 -8.32
N ALA A 23 11.13 -0.03 -8.83
CA ALA A 23 11.15 -1.50 -8.74
C ALA A 23 11.15 -1.99 -7.29
N TRP A 24 11.81 -1.27 -6.38
CA TRP A 24 11.82 -1.59 -4.95
C TRP A 24 10.41 -1.49 -4.35
N LEU A 25 9.71 -0.37 -4.58
CA LEU A 25 8.35 -0.15 -4.10
C LEU A 25 7.38 -1.20 -4.65
N ARG A 26 7.52 -1.56 -5.93
CA ARG A 26 6.73 -2.62 -6.57
C ARG A 26 6.91 -3.96 -5.86
N SER A 27 8.16 -4.37 -5.65
CA SER A 27 8.47 -5.63 -4.98
C SER A 27 8.01 -5.64 -3.53
N PHE A 28 8.17 -4.51 -2.83
CA PHE A 28 7.69 -4.32 -1.46
C PHE A 28 6.18 -4.51 -1.37
N ALA A 29 5.40 -3.81 -2.19
CA ALA A 29 3.94 -3.88 -2.16
C ALA A 29 3.43 -5.28 -2.55
N LYS A 30 4.04 -5.94 -3.54
CA LYS A 30 3.73 -7.36 -3.87
C LYS A 30 3.95 -8.29 -2.69
N ASP A 31 5.06 -8.13 -1.96
CA ASP A 31 5.36 -8.95 -0.81
C ASP A 31 4.37 -8.70 0.34
N MET A 32 3.98 -7.44 0.59
CA MET A 32 2.97 -7.12 1.61
C MET A 32 1.58 -7.68 1.25
N ALA A 33 1.15 -7.52 0.00
CA ALA A 33 -0.10 -8.10 -0.51
C ALA A 33 -0.10 -9.63 -0.37
N ARG A 34 1.04 -10.27 -0.69
CA ARG A 34 1.21 -11.71 -0.49
C ARG A 34 1.17 -12.09 0.98
N ARG A 35 1.77 -11.34 1.90
CA ARG A 35 1.75 -11.71 3.32
C ARG A 35 0.43 -11.38 4.03
N ALA A 36 -0.45 -10.60 3.41
CA ALA A 36 -1.75 -10.22 3.97
C ALA A 36 -2.63 -11.40 4.37
N HIS A 37 -2.52 -12.56 3.70
CA HIS A 37 -3.30 -13.75 4.02
C HIS A 37 -2.68 -14.62 5.12
N TRP A 38 -1.50 -14.28 5.64
CA TRP A 38 -0.85 -15.10 6.66
C TRP A 38 -1.47 -14.82 8.03
N ARG A 39 -1.93 -15.89 8.69
CA ARG A 39 -2.69 -15.85 9.95
C ARG A 39 -1.99 -15.13 11.12
N GLN A 40 -0.68 -14.88 11.03
CA GLN A 40 0.13 -14.19 12.04
C GLN A 40 0.95 -13.04 11.44
N PHE A 41 0.55 -12.51 10.30
CA PHE A 41 1.28 -11.42 9.68
C PHE A 41 1.25 -10.17 10.57
N LYS A 42 2.43 -9.77 11.05
CA LYS A 42 2.63 -8.55 11.83
C LYS A 42 3.74 -7.74 11.15
N PRO A 43 3.39 -6.80 10.26
CA PRO A 43 4.38 -5.93 9.67
C PRO A 43 5.04 -5.07 10.73
N THR A 44 6.32 -4.77 10.53
CA THR A 44 7.07 -3.86 11.39
C THR A 44 6.53 -2.44 11.25
N ARG A 45 6.81 -1.58 12.25
CA ARG A 45 6.47 -0.16 12.18
C ARG A 45 6.96 0.49 10.88
N LYS A 46 8.17 0.17 10.43
CA LYS A 46 8.71 0.73 9.20
C LYS A 46 7.96 0.25 7.96
N GLN A 47 7.56 -1.02 7.91
CA GLN A 47 6.74 -1.54 6.82
C GLN A 47 5.39 -0.83 6.76
N ILE A 48 4.76 -0.56 7.92
CA ILE A 48 3.53 0.21 8.02
C ILE A 48 3.71 1.63 7.47
N GLU A 49 4.78 2.33 7.87
CA GLU A 49 5.06 3.68 7.39
C GLU A 49 5.23 3.71 5.86
N VAL A 50 5.90 2.71 5.28
CA VAL A 50 6.03 2.58 3.83
C VAL A 50 4.68 2.30 3.16
N MET A 51 3.88 1.36 3.70
CA MET A 51 2.55 1.07 3.17
C MET A 51 1.65 2.32 3.21
N ARG A 52 1.69 3.10 4.29
CA ARG A 52 0.94 4.36 4.41
C ARG A 52 1.35 5.34 3.31
N GLY A 53 2.65 5.60 3.15
CA GLY A 53 3.14 6.50 2.11
C GLY A 53 2.72 6.07 0.70
N MET A 54 2.76 4.77 0.40
CA MET A 54 2.31 4.26 -0.90
C MET A 54 0.80 4.46 -1.13
N VAL A 55 -0.01 4.27 -0.09
CA VAL A 55 -1.47 4.48 -0.17
C VAL A 55 -1.80 5.97 -0.26
N ASP A 56 -1.09 6.82 0.47
CA ASP A 56 -1.27 8.27 0.39
C ASP A 56 -0.91 8.77 -1.02
N ASP A 57 0.22 8.33 -1.59
CA ASP A 57 0.61 8.63 -2.97
C ASP A 57 -0.43 8.17 -4.00
N LEU A 58 -1.04 6.99 -3.78
CA LEU A 58 -2.10 6.45 -4.65
C LEU A 58 -3.30 7.39 -4.71
N PHE A 59 -3.73 7.91 -3.56
CA PHE A 59 -4.91 8.79 -3.46
C PHE A 59 -4.60 10.26 -3.81
N GLN A 60 -3.36 10.71 -3.63
CA GLN A 60 -2.94 12.02 -4.11
C GLN A 60 -2.95 12.08 -5.64
N ARG A 61 -2.48 11.02 -6.31
CA ARG A 61 -2.52 10.91 -7.78
C ARG A 61 -3.94 10.83 -8.33
N SER A 62 -4.85 10.11 -7.69
CA SER A 62 -6.25 10.02 -8.13
C SER A 62 -7.01 11.35 -8.00
N THR A 63 -6.61 12.21 -7.06
CA THR A 63 -7.23 13.52 -6.87
C THR A 63 -6.81 14.51 -7.96
N GLY A 64 -5.63 14.34 -8.57
CA GLY A 64 -5.14 15.17 -9.67
C GLY A 64 -5.78 14.88 -11.04
N GLU A 65 -6.27 13.66 -11.29
CA GLU A 65 -6.91 13.28 -12.56
C GLU A 65 -8.37 13.76 -12.68
N LEU A 66 -8.93 14.40 -11.65
CA LEU A 66 -10.33 14.85 -11.62
C LEU A 66 -10.56 16.28 -12.14
N ILE A 67 -9.52 16.98 -12.61
CA ILE A 67 -9.59 18.36 -13.11
C ILE A 67 -9.18 18.44 -14.60
N GLU A 68 -9.61 17.50 -15.44
CA GLU A 68 -9.62 17.70 -16.90
C GLU A 68 -10.88 17.07 -17.49
N ARG A 69 -11.96 17.85 -17.54
CA ARG A 69 -13.16 17.59 -18.35
C ARG A 69 -13.47 18.81 -19.19
#